data_AF-A0AAV8H5T7-F1
#
_entry.id   AF-A0AAV8H5T7-F1
#
_cell.length_a   1.000
_cell.length_b   1.000
_cell.length_c   1.000
_cell.angle_alpha   90.00
_cell.angle_beta   90.00
_cell.angle_gamma   90.00
#
_symmetry.space_group_name_H-M   'P 1'
#
loop_
_entity.id
_entity.type
_entity.pdbx_description
1 polymer ?
#
loop_
_entity_poly.entity_id
_entity_poly.type
_entity_poly.pdbx_seq_one_letter_code
_entity_poly.pdbx_strand_id
1 'polypeptide(L)'
;MGDNSTAFSLPQPHLQRTKLCELKDSELDQSYVAKRDQLKELVSSITRPKIVQGKLLNGQEFVSFLEQILEALNKGEIPSTGSLVEVFNKVIVERCLKVYSGKMERLGLPVNLDKLQESHEDAKDKARELFEKQHFGRHHATQSGLKLDDEIQKIYRNIQLANEYQSSKLCEARYSDCEDKMDHLQVLRLPSMAKFNAGFLQCNQSFEKECVGPAKASYEQRMSKMLGRSKALFIKEYNNRLFNWLVTFALVMVVVGRFVVKFLLLEVGAWIMFIFLETCTRMFWSAESLYYNPAWHLIVSVWETIVYSPLLDLDRWAIQICIFIAAFIIYWRCYGSRRKRSGRSLLPLYTRGGSNRPRSD
;
A
#
# COMPACT_ATOMS: atom_id res chain seq x y z
N MET A 1 5.31 8.78 59.64
CA MET A 1 4.30 7.82 60.15
C MET A 1 4.28 7.97 61.67
N GLY A 2 3.36 8.74 62.25
CA GLY A 2 3.39 8.98 63.71
C GLY A 2 2.32 9.94 64.26
N ASP A 3 1.62 10.70 63.43
CA ASP A 3 0.80 11.82 63.93
C ASP A 3 -0.60 11.43 64.45
N ASN A 4 -0.97 10.14 64.39
CA ASN A 4 -2.31 9.63 64.79
C ASN A 4 -2.25 8.43 65.77
N SER A 5 -1.13 8.22 66.46
CA SER A 5 -1.06 7.14 67.47
C SER A 5 -1.61 7.63 68.81
N THR A 6 -2.84 7.24 69.14
CA THR A 6 -3.40 7.37 70.50
C THR A 6 -3.02 6.13 71.30
N ALA A 7 -2.12 6.27 72.26
CA ALA A 7 -1.81 5.19 73.21
C ALA A 7 -2.78 5.27 74.39
N PHE A 8 -3.47 4.17 74.70
CA PHE A 8 -4.40 4.08 75.82
C PHE A 8 -4.06 2.85 76.67
N SER A 9 -3.83 3.06 77.97
CA SER A 9 -3.51 1.98 78.91
C SER A 9 -4.73 1.55 79.72
N LEU A 10 -4.86 0.25 79.91
CA LEU A 10 -5.85 -0.35 80.81
C LEU A 10 -5.12 -0.97 82.01
N PRO A 11 -5.51 -0.66 83.25
CA PRO A 11 -4.94 -1.31 84.42
C PRO A 11 -5.37 -2.78 84.49
N GLN A 12 -4.77 -3.56 85.37
CA GLN A 12 -5.14 -4.97 85.52
C GLN A 12 -6.59 -5.07 86.05
N PRO A 13 -7.50 -5.79 85.35
CA PRO A 13 -8.92 -5.83 85.71
C PRO A 13 -9.23 -6.60 86.99
N HIS A 14 -8.45 -7.64 87.29
CA HIS A 14 -8.63 -8.50 88.46
C HIS A 14 -7.35 -9.31 88.75
N LEU A 15 -7.14 -9.75 89.99
CA LEU A 15 -5.97 -10.56 90.39
C LEU A 15 -5.97 -11.94 89.73
N GLN A 16 -7.15 -12.58 89.63
CA GLN A 16 -7.34 -13.84 88.92
C GLN A 16 -7.58 -13.57 87.43
N ARG A 17 -6.67 -14.04 86.57
CA ARG A 17 -6.64 -13.72 85.12
C ARG A 17 -7.45 -14.68 84.24
N THR A 18 -7.96 -15.79 84.77
CA THR A 18 -8.48 -16.91 83.97
C THR A 18 -9.99 -16.90 83.74
N LYS A 19 -10.75 -15.99 84.38
CA LYS A 19 -12.23 -15.97 84.34
C LYS A 19 -12.83 -14.57 84.19
N LEU A 20 -12.10 -13.64 83.58
CA LEU A 20 -12.49 -12.22 83.50
C LEU A 20 -13.85 -11.97 82.81
N CYS A 21 -14.28 -12.85 81.90
CA CYS A 21 -15.56 -12.73 81.20
C CYS A 21 -16.76 -13.25 82.02
N GLU A 22 -16.52 -14.02 83.08
CA GLU A 22 -17.56 -14.55 83.99
C GLU A 22 -17.85 -13.59 85.15
N LEU A 23 -16.95 -12.63 85.40
CA LEU A 23 -17.03 -11.66 86.49
C LEU A 23 -17.93 -10.48 86.11
N LYS A 24 -18.70 -9.99 87.08
CA LYS A 24 -19.48 -8.75 86.95
C LYS A 24 -18.57 -7.53 87.10
N ASP A 25 -19.00 -6.39 86.56
CA ASP A 25 -18.27 -5.12 86.70
C ASP A 25 -18.03 -4.71 88.17
N SER A 26 -18.88 -5.15 89.11
CA SER A 26 -18.71 -4.95 90.56
C SER A 26 -17.56 -5.77 91.17
N GLU A 27 -17.14 -6.83 90.50
CA GLU A 27 -16.06 -7.74 90.93
C GLU A 27 -14.72 -7.37 90.28
N LEU A 28 -14.72 -6.38 89.36
CA LEU A 28 -13.52 -5.87 88.71
C LEU A 28 -12.96 -4.67 89.47
N ASP A 29 -11.67 -4.40 89.26
CA ASP A 29 -11.05 -3.18 89.76
C ASP A 29 -11.77 -1.96 89.18
N GLN A 30 -12.23 -1.07 90.07
CA GLN A 30 -13.04 0.08 89.67
C GLN A 30 -12.26 1.09 88.81
N SER A 31 -10.93 1.15 88.98
CA SER A 31 -10.06 1.94 88.10
C SER A 31 -9.99 1.37 86.68
N TYR A 32 -10.07 0.03 86.54
CA TYR A 32 -10.18 -0.63 85.23
C TYR A 32 -11.51 -0.34 84.56
N VAL A 33 -12.63 -0.46 85.29
CA VAL A 33 -13.96 -0.20 84.75
C VAL A 33 -14.06 1.24 84.24
N ALA A 34 -13.62 2.22 85.05
CA ALA A 34 -13.60 3.62 84.65
C ALA A 34 -12.71 3.87 83.41
N LYS A 35 -11.52 3.25 83.34
CA LYS A 35 -10.62 3.37 82.17
C LYS A 35 -11.16 2.69 80.92
N ARG A 36 -11.82 1.54 81.07
CA ARG A 36 -12.50 0.83 79.97
C ARG A 36 -13.62 1.68 79.39
N ASP A 37 -14.41 2.33 80.24
CA ASP A 37 -15.53 3.16 79.78
C ASP A 37 -15.02 4.46 79.13
N GLN A 38 -13.95 5.07 79.66
CA GLN A 38 -13.20 6.14 78.98
C GLN A 38 -12.68 5.71 77.60
N LEU A 39 -12.22 4.46 77.44
CA LEU A 39 -11.80 3.94 76.14
C LEU A 39 -12.96 3.83 75.16
N LYS A 40 -14.13 3.36 75.61
CA LYS A 40 -15.34 3.29 74.76
C LYS A 40 -15.75 4.67 74.24
N GLU A 41 -15.73 5.66 75.11
CA GLU A 41 -16.01 7.06 74.75
C GLU A 41 -14.96 7.60 73.77
N LEU A 42 -13.68 7.36 74.05
CA LEU A 42 -12.58 7.77 73.17
C LEU A 42 -12.75 7.16 71.78
N VAL A 43 -12.94 5.84 71.68
CA VAL A 43 -13.16 5.13 70.40
C VAL A 43 -14.35 5.75 69.67
N SER A 44 -15.48 5.94 70.35
CA SER A 44 -16.68 6.53 69.74
C SER A 44 -16.42 7.94 69.19
N SER A 45 -15.60 8.74 69.87
CA SER A 45 -15.25 10.11 69.43
C SER A 45 -14.30 10.16 68.22
N ILE A 46 -13.43 9.17 68.05
CA ILE A 46 -12.43 9.14 66.96
C ILE A 46 -12.89 8.34 65.74
N THR A 47 -13.92 7.50 65.90
CA THR A 47 -14.37 6.60 64.83
C THR A 47 -14.95 7.41 63.67
N ARG A 48 -14.41 7.21 62.47
CA ARG A 48 -14.90 7.83 61.24
C ARG A 48 -15.25 6.74 60.22
N PRO A 49 -16.26 6.96 59.37
CA PRO A 49 -16.56 6.03 58.28
C PRO A 49 -15.34 5.76 57.41
N LYS A 50 -15.14 4.50 57.02
CA LYS A 50 -14.04 4.12 56.13
C LYS A 50 -14.33 4.65 54.73
N ILE A 51 -13.42 5.45 54.20
CA ILE A 51 -13.51 5.98 52.84
C ILE A 51 -12.53 5.21 51.96
N VAL A 52 -13.03 4.65 50.85
CA VAL A 52 -12.24 3.97 49.82
C VAL A 52 -12.61 4.60 48.48
N GLN A 53 -11.64 5.07 47.71
CA GLN A 53 -11.84 5.71 46.39
C GLN A 53 -12.88 6.86 46.40
N GLY A 54 -12.90 7.66 47.48
CA GLY A 54 -13.79 8.81 47.62
C GLY A 54 -15.24 8.47 47.98
N LYS A 55 -15.59 7.18 48.16
CA LYS A 55 -16.91 6.72 48.61
C LYS A 55 -16.86 6.16 50.02
N LEU A 56 -17.96 6.31 50.75
CA LEU A 56 -18.19 5.72 52.07
C LEU A 56 -18.43 4.22 51.90
N LEU A 57 -17.61 3.38 52.56
CA LEU A 57 -17.68 1.93 52.43
C LEU A 57 -18.88 1.38 53.20
N ASN A 58 -19.86 0.82 52.47
CA ASN A 58 -20.99 0.12 53.06
C ASN A 58 -20.72 -1.40 53.22
N GLY A 59 -21.65 -2.13 53.85
CA GLY A 59 -21.47 -3.58 54.11
C GLY A 59 -21.33 -4.43 52.84
N GLN A 60 -22.10 -4.13 51.80
CA GLN A 60 -22.04 -4.85 50.53
C GLN A 60 -20.72 -4.57 49.78
N GLU A 61 -20.33 -3.30 49.72
CA GLU A 61 -19.06 -2.87 49.15
C GLU A 61 -17.88 -3.46 49.91
N PHE A 62 -17.97 -3.56 51.23
CA PHE A 62 -16.94 -4.21 52.04
C PHE A 62 -16.79 -5.70 51.70
N VAL A 63 -17.90 -6.44 51.56
CA VAL A 63 -17.86 -7.86 51.19
C VAL A 63 -17.28 -8.02 49.78
N SER A 64 -17.77 -7.27 48.79
CA SER A 64 -17.23 -7.32 47.43
C SER A 64 -15.75 -6.93 47.37
N PHE A 65 -15.33 -5.97 48.20
CA PHE A 65 -13.93 -5.57 48.33
C PHE A 65 -13.07 -6.69 48.97
N LEU A 66 -13.59 -7.35 50.00
CA LEU A 66 -12.91 -8.45 50.68
C LEU A 66 -12.77 -9.67 49.77
N GLU A 67 -13.80 -9.99 48.99
CA GLU A 67 -13.79 -11.08 47.99
C GLU A 67 -12.72 -10.85 46.92
N GLN A 68 -12.62 -9.62 46.39
CA GLN A 68 -11.56 -9.27 45.43
C GLN A 68 -10.17 -9.43 46.04
N ILE A 69 -9.99 -9.05 47.31
CA ILE A 69 -8.72 -9.22 48.01
C ILE A 69 -8.39 -10.71 48.19
N LEU A 70 -9.36 -11.50 48.62
CA LEU A 70 -9.21 -12.95 48.81
C LEU A 70 -8.92 -13.67 47.49
N GLU A 71 -9.58 -13.28 46.40
CA GLU A 71 -9.35 -13.89 45.09
C GLU A 71 -7.93 -13.61 44.58
N ALA A 72 -7.42 -12.39 44.80
CA ALA A 72 -6.04 -12.05 44.45
C ALA A 72 -5.01 -12.75 45.37
N LEU A 73 -5.28 -12.85 46.67
CA LEU A 73 -4.50 -13.63 47.63
C LEU A 73 -4.39 -15.10 47.20
N ASN A 74 -5.53 -15.71 46.87
CA ASN A 74 -5.62 -17.13 46.49
C ASN A 74 -4.93 -17.45 45.15
N LYS A 75 -4.79 -16.46 44.26
CA LYS A 75 -4.04 -16.61 43.00
C LYS A 75 -2.51 -16.54 43.18
N GLY A 76 -2.02 -16.28 44.40
CA GLY A 76 -0.61 -16.50 44.77
C GLY A 76 0.38 -15.42 44.35
N GLU A 77 -0.06 -14.26 43.85
CA GLU A 77 0.83 -13.13 43.51
C GLU A 77 1.00 -12.16 44.69
N ILE A 78 1.42 -12.61 45.87
CA ILE A 78 1.94 -11.67 46.87
C ILE A 78 3.43 -11.92 47.02
N PRO A 79 4.28 -11.12 46.34
CA PRO A 79 5.68 -11.11 46.67
C PRO A 79 5.79 -10.72 48.15
N SER A 80 6.47 -11.54 48.95
CA SER A 80 6.75 -11.30 50.37
C SER A 80 7.49 -9.97 50.64
N THR A 81 7.89 -9.25 49.59
CA THR A 81 8.60 -7.97 49.60
C THR A 81 7.85 -6.81 48.92
N GLY A 82 6.72 -7.07 48.24
CA GLY A 82 5.97 -6.06 47.48
C GLY A 82 4.76 -5.51 48.24
N SER A 83 4.45 -4.23 48.05
CA SER A 83 3.21 -3.63 48.57
C SER A 83 2.00 -4.30 47.88
N LEU A 84 1.03 -4.79 48.65
CA LEU A 84 -0.21 -5.41 48.14
C LEU A 84 -0.90 -4.52 47.07
N VAL A 85 -0.81 -3.20 47.24
CA VAL A 85 -1.37 -2.20 46.32
C VAL A 85 -0.71 -2.25 44.94
N GLU A 86 0.59 -2.54 44.87
CA GLU A 86 1.32 -2.62 43.59
C GLU A 86 0.87 -3.82 42.76
N VAL A 87 0.61 -4.96 43.40
CA VAL A 87 0.08 -6.16 42.74
C VAL A 87 -1.29 -5.88 42.12
N PHE A 88 -2.21 -5.29 42.88
CA PHE A 88 -3.54 -4.94 42.35
C PHE A 88 -3.46 -3.93 41.20
N ASN A 89 -2.62 -2.91 41.34
CA ASN A 89 -2.46 -1.92 40.27
C ASN A 89 -1.84 -2.53 39.01
N LYS A 90 -0.94 -3.51 39.13
CA LYS A 90 -0.38 -4.23 37.97
C LYS A 90 -1.47 -4.91 37.13
N VAL A 91 -2.42 -5.60 37.76
CA VAL A 91 -3.54 -6.26 37.05
C VAL A 91 -4.41 -5.23 36.32
N ILE A 92 -4.61 -4.05 36.92
CA ILE A 92 -5.36 -2.96 36.31
C ILE A 92 -4.60 -2.40 35.09
N VAL A 93 -3.29 -2.18 35.21
CA VAL A 93 -2.44 -1.74 34.10
C VAL A 93 -2.52 -2.72 32.94
N GLU A 94 -2.39 -4.03 33.19
CA GLU A 94 -2.51 -5.05 32.14
C GLU A 94 -3.88 -5.02 31.45
N ARG A 95 -4.96 -4.79 32.20
CA ARG A 95 -6.31 -4.62 31.63
C ARG A 95 -6.41 -3.36 30.77
N CYS A 96 -5.83 -2.24 31.21
CA CYS A 96 -5.77 -0.99 30.44
C CYS A 96 -5.01 -1.19 29.13
N LEU A 97 -3.87 -1.87 29.18
CA LEU A 97 -3.06 -2.20 27.99
C LEU A 97 -3.83 -3.08 27.02
N LYS A 98 -4.61 -4.06 27.49
CA LYS A 98 -5.49 -4.86 26.61
C LYS A 98 -6.55 -4.03 25.90
N VAL A 99 -7.16 -3.06 26.60
CA VAL A 99 -8.14 -2.14 26.00
C VAL A 99 -7.47 -1.26 24.94
N TYR A 100 -6.28 -0.73 25.23
CA TYR A 100 -5.49 0.06 24.29
C TYR A 100 -5.13 -0.76 23.04
N SER A 101 -4.49 -1.92 23.21
CA SER A 101 -4.06 -2.78 22.09
C SER A 101 -5.24 -3.25 21.24
N GLY A 102 -6.32 -3.72 21.87
CA GLY A 102 -7.52 -4.19 21.15
C GLY A 102 -8.23 -3.09 20.35
N LYS A 103 -7.98 -1.81 20.67
CA LYS A 103 -8.48 -0.68 19.90
C LYS A 103 -7.54 -0.30 18.76
N MET A 104 -6.24 -0.31 19.01
CA MET A 104 -5.22 -0.05 17.98
C MET A 104 -5.20 -1.14 16.88
N GLU A 105 -5.46 -2.40 17.24
CA GLU A 105 -5.55 -3.52 16.29
C GLU A 105 -6.67 -3.36 15.27
N ARG A 106 -7.77 -2.67 15.63
CA ARG A 106 -8.92 -2.46 14.74
C ARG A 106 -8.65 -1.50 13.58
N LEU A 107 -7.55 -0.74 13.64
CA LEU A 107 -7.26 0.29 12.63
C LEU A 107 -6.92 -0.28 11.26
N GLY A 108 -6.40 -1.52 11.20
CA GLY A 108 -5.97 -2.16 9.96
C GLY A 108 -4.84 -1.39 9.28
N LEU A 109 -3.59 -1.77 9.53
CA LEU A 109 -2.42 -1.13 8.92
C LEU A 109 -2.31 -1.48 7.42
N PRO A 110 -1.80 -0.59 6.54
CA PRO A 110 -1.24 0.72 6.84
C PRO A 110 -2.26 1.88 6.85
N VAL A 111 -1.98 2.90 7.66
CA VAL A 111 -2.79 4.12 7.79
C VAL A 111 -1.93 5.38 7.78
N ASN A 112 -2.54 6.52 7.48
CA ASN A 112 -1.89 7.83 7.58
C ASN A 112 -1.50 8.16 9.03
N LEU A 113 -0.40 8.91 9.19
CA LEU A 113 0.14 9.27 10.49
C LEU A 113 -0.86 10.06 11.35
N ASP A 114 -1.60 11.00 10.76
CA ASP A 114 -2.58 11.81 11.49
C ASP A 114 -3.69 10.95 12.10
N LYS A 115 -4.24 10.02 11.31
CA LYS A 115 -5.26 9.08 11.77
C LYS A 115 -4.73 8.10 12.81
N LEU A 116 -3.46 7.67 12.67
CA LEU A 116 -2.79 6.82 13.65
C LEU A 116 -2.62 7.55 14.99
N GLN A 117 -2.18 8.81 14.96
CA GLN A 117 -1.99 9.64 16.13
C GLN A 117 -3.31 9.96 16.84
N GLU A 118 -4.36 10.32 16.08
CA GLU A 118 -5.71 10.54 16.62
C GLU A 118 -6.23 9.30 17.35
N SER A 119 -6.06 8.13 16.73
CA SER A 119 -6.50 6.87 17.31
C SER A 119 -5.69 6.47 18.55
N HIS A 120 -4.39 6.80 18.57
CA HIS A 120 -3.51 6.63 19.71
C HIS A 120 -3.98 7.46 20.91
N GLU A 121 -4.22 8.76 20.73
CA GLU A 121 -4.68 9.63 21.82
C GLU A 121 -6.06 9.19 22.34
N ASP A 122 -7.04 8.91 21.47
CA ASP A 122 -8.36 8.42 21.91
C ASP A 122 -8.26 7.04 22.61
N ALA A 123 -7.30 6.18 22.25
CA ALA A 123 -7.11 4.88 22.91
C ALA A 123 -6.43 5.02 24.27
N LYS A 124 -5.44 5.92 24.35
CA LYS A 124 -4.71 6.25 25.56
C LYS A 124 -5.62 6.95 26.58
N ASP A 125 -6.47 7.87 26.15
CA ASP A 125 -7.42 8.55 27.02
C ASP A 125 -8.43 7.57 27.63
N LYS A 126 -8.95 6.62 26.83
CA LYS A 126 -9.82 5.55 27.33
C LYS A 126 -9.11 4.63 28.32
N ALA A 127 -7.84 4.30 28.07
CA ALA A 127 -7.04 3.49 28.99
C ALA A 127 -6.78 4.23 30.32
N ARG A 128 -6.47 5.54 30.25
CA ARG A 128 -6.27 6.39 31.44
C ARG A 128 -7.55 6.56 32.24
N GLU A 129 -8.68 6.80 31.58
CA GLU A 129 -9.98 6.89 32.25
C GLU A 129 -10.33 5.59 33.00
N LEU A 130 -10.04 4.43 32.41
CA LEU A 130 -10.23 3.13 33.06
C LEU A 130 -9.31 2.95 34.28
N PHE A 131 -8.06 3.40 34.17
CA PHE A 131 -7.08 3.35 35.26
C PHE A 131 -7.50 4.23 36.44
N GLU A 132 -7.88 5.48 36.20
CA GLU A 132 -8.34 6.43 37.21
C GLU A 132 -9.55 5.91 38.01
N LYS A 133 -10.45 5.16 37.35
CA LYS A 133 -11.63 4.57 38.00
C LYS A 133 -11.32 3.37 38.89
N GLN A 134 -10.22 2.65 38.65
CA GLN A 134 -9.98 1.34 39.26
C GLN A 134 -8.74 1.29 40.18
N HIS A 135 -7.82 2.25 40.10
CA HIS A 135 -6.55 2.18 40.82
C HIS A 135 -6.68 2.18 42.35
N PHE A 136 -5.65 1.67 43.02
CA PHE A 136 -5.54 1.63 44.48
C PHE A 136 -4.35 2.46 44.97
N GLY A 137 -4.55 3.14 46.12
CA GLY A 137 -3.52 3.83 46.89
C GLY A 137 -2.89 5.05 46.20
N ARG A 138 -2.99 6.24 46.81
CA ARG A 138 -2.60 7.51 46.15
C ARG A 138 -1.14 7.55 45.66
N HIS A 139 -0.20 7.02 46.44
CA HIS A 139 1.23 7.07 46.09
C HIS A 139 1.63 6.00 45.05
N HIS A 140 1.13 4.77 45.21
CA HIS A 140 1.37 3.68 44.25
C HIS A 140 0.59 3.89 42.94
N ALA A 141 -0.56 4.55 42.96
CA ALA A 141 -1.32 4.89 41.77
C ALA A 141 -0.53 5.81 40.82
N THR A 142 0.18 6.81 41.35
CA THR A 142 1.05 7.69 40.53
C THR A 142 2.15 6.89 39.83
N GLN A 143 2.83 5.98 40.55
CA GLN A 143 3.89 5.15 39.96
C GLN A 143 3.33 4.17 38.92
N SER A 144 2.19 3.54 39.20
CA SER A 144 1.54 2.61 38.27
C SER A 144 0.98 3.33 37.03
N GLY A 145 0.49 4.57 37.18
CA GLY A 145 0.07 5.42 36.05
C GLY A 145 1.23 5.77 35.12
N LEU A 146 2.39 6.13 35.68
CA LEU A 146 3.61 6.34 34.89
C LEU A 146 4.05 5.07 34.16
N LYS A 147 3.98 3.90 34.82
CA LYS A 147 4.26 2.60 34.18
C LYS A 147 3.29 2.32 33.02
N LEU A 148 1.99 2.62 33.19
CA LEU A 148 0.99 2.47 32.13
C LEU A 148 1.34 3.32 30.90
N ASP A 149 1.69 4.59 31.10
CA ASP A 149 2.07 5.49 30.01
C ASP A 149 3.33 5.03 29.27
N ASP A 150 4.35 4.55 29.99
CA ASP A 150 5.58 4.01 29.39
C ASP A 150 5.30 2.76 28.54
N GLU A 151 4.50 1.83 29.04
CA GLU A 151 4.10 0.63 28.30
C GLU A 151 3.24 0.96 27.06
N ILE A 152 2.31 1.92 27.18
CA ILE A 152 1.53 2.42 26.03
C ILE A 152 2.48 3.00 24.96
N GLN A 153 3.49 3.78 25.37
CA GLN A 153 4.46 4.35 24.45
C GLN A 153 5.32 3.28 23.76
N LYS A 154 5.73 2.22 24.47
CA LYS A 154 6.45 1.08 23.86
C LYS A 154 5.60 0.39 22.80
N ILE A 155 4.33 0.08 23.12
CA ILE A 155 3.41 -0.55 22.17
C ILE A 155 3.17 0.38 20.97
N TYR A 156 3.01 1.68 21.22
CA TYR A 156 2.80 2.66 20.15
C TYR A 156 3.97 2.72 19.17
N ARG A 157 5.21 2.76 19.66
CA ARG A 157 6.43 2.72 18.81
C ARG A 157 6.46 1.46 17.94
N ASN A 158 6.10 0.30 18.50
CA ASN A 158 6.03 -0.94 17.74
C ASN A 158 4.96 -0.88 16.63
N ILE A 159 3.80 -0.27 16.91
CA ILE A 159 2.75 -0.06 15.91
C ILE A 159 3.21 0.92 14.82
N GLN A 160 3.92 2.00 15.17
CA GLN A 160 4.48 2.93 14.18
C GLN A 160 5.46 2.22 13.24
N LEU A 161 6.38 1.42 13.78
CA LEU A 161 7.31 0.62 12.99
C LEU A 161 6.57 -0.39 12.09
N ALA A 162 5.56 -1.07 12.61
CA ALA A 162 4.73 -1.98 11.82
C ALA A 162 3.97 -1.23 10.71
N ASN A 163 3.45 -0.03 10.98
CA ASN A 163 2.76 0.81 10.01
C ASN A 163 3.71 1.26 8.89
N GLU A 164 4.92 1.69 9.23
CA GLU A 164 5.95 2.07 8.28
C GLU A 164 6.38 0.90 7.40
N TYR A 165 6.57 -0.28 8.00
CA TYR A 165 6.89 -1.50 7.26
C TYR A 165 5.79 -1.90 6.27
N GLN A 166 4.53 -1.93 6.71
CA GLN A 166 3.40 -2.30 5.84
C GLN A 166 3.17 -1.25 4.74
N SER A 167 3.31 0.04 5.06
CA SER A 167 3.23 1.13 4.10
C SER A 167 4.33 1.00 3.03
N SER A 168 5.57 0.76 3.45
CA SER A 168 6.70 0.57 2.53
C SER A 168 6.48 -0.63 1.62
N LYS A 169 6.08 -1.79 2.18
CA LYS A 169 5.80 -3.00 1.42
C LYS A 169 4.70 -2.80 0.37
N LEU A 170 3.62 -2.12 0.74
CA LEU A 170 2.51 -1.81 -0.17
C LEU A 170 2.96 -0.89 -1.31
N CYS A 171 3.63 0.21 -0.98
CA CYS A 171 4.08 1.18 -1.97
C CYS A 171 5.19 0.63 -2.87
N GLU A 172 6.07 -0.22 -2.34
CA GLU A 172 7.10 -0.93 -3.10
C GLU A 172 6.50 -1.92 -4.10
N ALA A 173 5.51 -2.71 -3.68
CA ALA A 173 4.81 -3.63 -4.58
C ALA A 173 4.17 -2.86 -5.76
N ARG A 174 3.51 -1.73 -5.47
CA ARG A 174 2.93 -0.88 -6.52
C ARG A 174 3.95 -0.18 -7.40
N TYR A 175 5.08 0.21 -6.84
CA TYR A 175 6.19 0.75 -7.60
C TYR A 175 6.75 -0.30 -8.58
N SER A 176 7.00 -1.52 -8.10
CA SER A 176 7.50 -2.63 -8.91
C SER A 176 6.51 -3.02 -10.02
N ASP A 177 5.22 -3.15 -9.68
CA ASP A 177 4.16 -3.44 -10.67
C ASP A 177 4.16 -2.40 -11.81
N CYS A 178 4.37 -1.12 -11.45
CA CYS A 178 4.45 -0.06 -12.45
C CYS A 178 5.74 -0.11 -13.26
N GLU A 179 6.89 -0.36 -12.63
CA GLU A 179 8.18 -0.52 -13.30
C GLU A 179 8.13 -1.63 -14.34
N ASP A 180 7.65 -2.83 -13.95
CA ASP A 180 7.47 -3.98 -14.85
C ASP A 180 6.56 -3.65 -16.03
N LYS A 181 5.46 -2.91 -15.77
CA LYS A 181 4.55 -2.48 -16.82
C LYS A 181 5.19 -1.48 -17.78
N MET A 182 5.99 -0.55 -17.27
CA MET A 182 6.71 0.41 -18.11
C MET A 182 7.77 -0.29 -18.96
N ASP A 183 8.52 -1.23 -18.38
CA ASP A 183 9.52 -2.02 -19.10
C ASP A 183 8.87 -2.88 -20.19
N HIS A 184 7.72 -3.50 -19.91
CA HIS A 184 6.96 -4.21 -20.95
C HIS A 184 6.57 -3.26 -22.10
N LEU A 185 6.08 -2.06 -21.81
CA LEU A 185 5.67 -1.10 -22.84
C LEU A 185 6.85 -0.59 -23.68
N GLN A 186 8.08 -0.59 -23.14
CA GLN A 186 9.29 -0.23 -23.89
C GLN A 186 9.72 -1.31 -24.90
N VAL A 187 9.43 -2.58 -24.63
CA VAL A 187 9.88 -3.72 -25.45
C VAL A 187 8.87 -4.10 -26.56
N LEU A 188 7.72 -3.43 -26.65
CA LEU A 188 6.73 -3.68 -27.70
C LEU A 188 7.33 -3.59 -29.11
N ARG A 189 6.91 -4.51 -29.99
CA ARG A 189 7.43 -4.61 -31.38
C ARG A 189 7.07 -3.38 -32.19
N LEU A 190 5.84 -2.91 -32.07
CA LEU A 190 5.40 -1.62 -32.60
C LEU A 190 5.26 -0.62 -31.44
N PRO A 191 6.24 0.28 -31.26
CA PRO A 191 6.19 1.22 -30.16
C PRO A 191 5.14 2.31 -30.48
N SER A 192 4.35 2.70 -29.49
CA SER A 192 3.29 3.72 -29.63
C SER A 192 3.30 4.65 -28.43
N MET A 193 3.29 5.97 -28.69
CA MET A 193 3.37 6.97 -27.63
C MET A 193 2.05 7.06 -26.86
N ALA A 194 0.92 6.85 -27.56
CA ALA A 194 -0.41 6.78 -26.95
C ALA A 194 -0.53 5.67 -25.88
N LYS A 195 -0.10 4.42 -26.18
CA LYS A 195 -0.15 3.31 -25.20
C LYS A 195 0.79 3.56 -24.03
N PHE A 196 1.98 4.09 -24.28
CA PHE A 196 2.93 4.45 -23.23
C PHE A 196 2.35 5.53 -22.30
N ASN A 197 1.79 6.61 -22.84
CA ASN A 197 1.18 7.69 -22.07
C ASN A 197 -0.07 7.22 -21.29
N ALA A 198 -0.89 6.33 -21.86
CA ALA A 198 -2.03 5.74 -21.15
C ALA A 198 -1.56 4.85 -19.99
N GLY A 199 -0.54 4.02 -20.21
CA GLY A 199 0.07 3.20 -19.16
C GLY A 199 0.68 4.04 -18.05
N PHE A 200 1.37 5.13 -18.41
CA PHE A 200 1.95 6.11 -17.50
C PHE A 200 0.88 6.74 -16.60
N LEU A 201 -0.22 7.24 -17.20
CA LEU A 201 -1.30 7.88 -16.45
C LEU A 201 -1.96 6.89 -15.49
N GLN A 202 -2.21 5.66 -15.96
CA GLN A 202 -2.79 4.60 -15.15
C GLN A 202 -1.90 4.24 -13.95
N CYS A 203 -0.59 4.14 -14.17
CA CYS A 203 0.39 3.92 -13.10
C CYS A 203 0.33 5.04 -12.05
N ASN A 204 0.36 6.28 -12.49
CA ASN A 204 0.37 7.43 -11.60
C ASN A 204 -0.90 7.48 -10.73
N GLN A 205 -2.07 7.29 -11.35
CA GLN A 205 -3.36 7.25 -10.65
C GLN A 205 -3.47 6.06 -9.68
N SER A 206 -3.01 4.87 -10.11
CA SER A 206 -3.02 3.66 -9.28
C SER A 206 -2.13 3.84 -8.05
N PHE A 207 -0.93 4.40 -8.23
CA PHE A 207 0.00 4.66 -7.15
C PHE A 207 -0.57 5.67 -6.14
N GLU A 208 -1.12 6.80 -6.63
CA GLU A 208 -1.66 7.85 -5.76
C GLU A 208 -2.84 7.37 -4.89
N LYS A 209 -3.70 6.53 -5.47
CA LYS A 209 -4.91 6.00 -4.81
C LYS A 209 -4.60 4.90 -3.79
N GLU A 210 -3.64 4.03 -4.09
CA GLU A 210 -3.44 2.79 -3.33
C GLU A 210 -2.25 2.83 -2.38
N CYS A 211 -1.22 3.64 -2.66
CA CYS A 211 -0.11 3.84 -1.71
C CYS A 211 -0.56 4.79 -0.59
N VAL A 212 -0.57 4.29 0.64
CA VAL A 212 -1.03 4.99 1.85
C VAL A 212 -0.01 4.84 2.97
N GLY A 213 0.11 5.87 3.81
CA GLY A 213 0.96 5.86 5.00
C GLY A 213 2.26 6.66 4.85
N PRO A 214 3.18 6.54 5.84
CA PRO A 214 4.37 7.38 5.93
C PRO A 214 5.35 7.22 4.77
N ALA A 215 5.38 6.04 4.13
CA ALA A 215 6.31 5.78 3.03
C ALA A 215 5.93 6.50 1.72
N LYS A 216 4.69 7.02 1.61
CA LYS A 216 4.16 7.60 0.36
C LYS A 216 5.05 8.70 -0.21
N ALA A 217 5.44 9.69 0.59
CA ALA A 217 6.23 10.82 0.12
C ALA A 217 7.60 10.41 -0.46
N SER A 218 8.26 9.44 0.16
CA SER A 218 9.54 8.90 -0.31
C SER A 218 9.38 8.15 -1.64
N TYR A 219 8.37 7.30 -1.75
CA TYR A 219 8.11 6.54 -2.98
C TYR A 219 7.57 7.42 -4.11
N GLU A 220 6.86 8.50 -3.83
CA GLU A 220 6.39 9.46 -4.84
C GLU A 220 7.56 10.15 -5.55
N GLN A 221 8.60 10.55 -4.80
CA GLN A 221 9.83 11.09 -5.38
C GLN A 221 10.57 10.04 -6.22
N ARG A 222 10.64 8.79 -5.76
CA ARG A 222 11.27 7.69 -6.53
C ARG A 222 10.48 7.38 -7.80
N MET A 223 9.15 7.34 -7.71
CA MET A 223 8.23 7.09 -8.81
C MET A 223 8.35 8.14 -9.90
N SER A 224 8.26 9.43 -9.54
CA SER A 224 8.41 10.53 -10.51
C SER A 224 9.76 10.50 -11.23
N LYS A 225 10.86 10.15 -10.54
CA LYS A 225 12.18 9.98 -11.15
C LYS A 225 12.23 8.78 -12.11
N MET A 226 11.69 7.62 -11.70
CA MET A 226 11.64 6.42 -12.55
C MET A 226 10.80 6.67 -13.80
N LEU A 227 9.61 7.23 -13.63
CA LEU A 227 8.69 7.59 -14.70
C LEU A 227 9.32 8.60 -15.68
N GLY A 228 10.01 9.62 -15.16
CA GLY A 228 10.75 10.59 -15.99
C GLY A 228 11.87 9.93 -16.80
N ARG A 229 12.65 9.04 -16.18
CA ARG A 229 13.71 8.27 -16.85
C ARG A 229 13.16 7.33 -17.92
N SER A 230 12.12 6.57 -17.58
CA SER A 230 11.44 5.63 -18.47
C SER A 230 10.88 6.35 -19.71
N LYS A 231 10.23 7.51 -19.51
CA LYS A 231 9.73 8.35 -20.60
C LYS A 231 10.85 8.85 -21.53
N ALA A 232 11.94 9.35 -20.97
CA ALA A 232 13.08 9.83 -21.77
C ALA A 232 13.72 8.70 -22.59
N LEU A 233 13.92 7.52 -21.97
CA LEU A 233 14.44 6.33 -22.65
C LEU A 233 13.50 5.85 -23.75
N PHE A 234 12.19 5.78 -23.46
CA PHE A 234 11.18 5.39 -24.44
C PHE A 234 11.18 6.33 -25.66
N ILE A 235 11.20 7.65 -25.46
CA ILE A 235 11.22 8.62 -26.57
C ILE A 235 12.46 8.45 -27.44
N LYS A 236 13.64 8.25 -26.81
CA LYS A 236 14.90 8.05 -27.54
C LYS A 236 14.86 6.79 -28.39
N GLU A 237 14.44 5.66 -27.80
CA GLU A 237 14.37 4.37 -28.48
C GLU A 237 13.27 4.37 -29.56
N TYR A 238 12.12 4.98 -29.27
CA TYR A 238 11.01 5.18 -30.21
C TYR A 238 11.48 5.92 -31.47
N ASN A 239 12.12 7.08 -31.31
CA ASN A 239 12.61 7.88 -32.43
C ASN A 239 13.64 7.11 -33.26
N ASN A 240 14.55 6.39 -32.60
CA ASN A 240 15.57 5.57 -33.28
C ASN A 240 14.94 4.43 -34.10
N ARG A 241 13.98 3.70 -33.52
CA ARG A 241 13.25 2.63 -34.22
C ARG A 241 12.42 3.16 -35.37
N LEU A 242 11.64 4.22 -35.14
CA LEU A 242 10.82 4.85 -36.17
C LEU A 242 11.67 5.31 -37.35
N PHE A 243 12.82 5.93 -37.06
CA PHE A 243 13.76 6.35 -38.10
C PHE A 243 14.29 5.16 -38.91
N ASN A 244 14.75 4.09 -38.24
CA ASN A 244 15.23 2.88 -38.93
C ASN A 244 14.14 2.22 -39.79
N TRP A 245 12.89 2.21 -39.31
CA TRP A 245 11.74 1.75 -40.08
C TRP A 245 11.47 2.62 -41.30
N LEU A 246 11.52 3.95 -41.18
CA LEU A 246 11.33 4.88 -42.30
C LEU A 246 12.41 4.72 -43.38
N VAL A 247 13.68 4.57 -43.00
CA VAL A 247 14.79 4.33 -43.94
C VAL A 247 14.61 3.00 -44.66
N THR A 248 14.27 1.94 -43.92
CA THR A 248 14.01 0.61 -44.49
C THR A 248 12.83 0.65 -45.45
N PHE A 249 11.75 1.33 -45.06
CA PHE A 249 10.56 1.51 -45.89
C PHE A 249 10.88 2.26 -47.19
N ALA A 250 11.68 3.32 -47.14
CA ALA A 250 12.12 4.05 -48.33
C ALA A 250 12.85 3.14 -49.33
N LEU A 251 13.79 2.32 -48.85
CA LEU A 251 14.52 1.36 -49.70
C LEU A 251 13.60 0.30 -50.33
N VAL A 252 12.67 -0.25 -49.55
CA VAL A 252 11.69 -1.22 -50.06
C VAL A 252 10.81 -0.57 -51.13
N MET A 253 10.38 0.68 -50.93
CA MET A 253 9.56 1.41 -51.89
C MET A 253 10.30 1.67 -53.22
N VAL A 254 11.62 1.90 -53.21
CA VAL A 254 12.44 1.97 -54.43
C VAL A 254 12.36 0.66 -55.21
N VAL A 255 12.53 -0.49 -54.54
CA VAL A 255 12.47 -1.81 -55.16
C VAL A 255 11.07 -2.09 -55.72
N VAL A 256 10.02 -1.81 -54.94
CA VAL A 256 8.62 -2.01 -55.37
C VAL A 256 8.26 -1.11 -56.55
N GLY A 257 8.67 0.16 -56.52
CA GLY A 257 8.44 1.12 -57.60
C GLY A 257 9.06 0.65 -58.91
N ARG A 258 10.30 0.18 -58.85
CA ARG A 258 11.06 -0.29 -60.02
C ARG A 258 10.55 -1.62 -60.58
N PHE A 259 10.32 -2.60 -59.71
CA PHE A 259 10.09 -3.99 -60.15
C PHE A 259 8.62 -4.41 -60.18
N VAL A 260 7.76 -3.83 -59.35
CA VAL A 260 6.36 -4.25 -59.22
C VAL A 260 5.43 -3.31 -59.99
N VAL A 261 5.50 -2.01 -59.70
CA VAL A 261 4.57 -1.01 -60.26
C VAL A 261 5.09 -0.41 -61.57
N LYS A 262 6.42 -0.40 -61.77
CA LYS A 262 7.10 0.23 -62.92
C LYS A 262 6.73 1.72 -63.08
N PHE A 263 6.59 2.42 -61.97
CA PHE A 263 6.17 3.82 -61.96
C PHE A 263 7.34 4.74 -61.56
N LEU A 264 7.87 5.45 -62.56
CA LEU A 264 9.09 6.26 -62.43
C LEU A 264 8.98 7.35 -61.35
N LEU A 265 7.82 8.01 -61.23
CA LEU A 265 7.63 9.07 -60.25
C LEU A 265 7.70 8.56 -58.79
N LEU A 266 7.25 7.32 -58.54
CA LEU A 266 7.34 6.71 -57.21
C LEU A 266 8.77 6.25 -56.91
N GLU A 267 9.53 5.82 -57.92
CA GLU A 267 10.97 5.56 -57.77
C GLU A 267 11.74 6.84 -57.44
N VAL A 268 11.53 7.93 -58.19
CA VAL A 268 12.19 9.23 -57.93
C VAL A 268 11.80 9.78 -56.57
N GLY A 269 10.52 9.73 -56.21
CA GLY A 269 10.04 10.17 -54.89
C GLY A 269 10.64 9.37 -53.74
N ALA A 270 10.77 8.05 -53.88
CA ALA A 270 11.38 7.20 -52.86
C ALA A 270 12.88 7.45 -52.70
N TRP A 271 13.62 7.70 -53.79
CA TRP A 271 15.02 8.10 -53.75
C TRP A 271 15.23 9.46 -53.08
N ILE A 272 14.39 10.45 -53.39
CA ILE A 272 14.45 11.77 -52.74
C ILE A 272 14.20 11.61 -51.24
N MET A 273 13.20 10.83 -50.84
CA MET A 273 12.90 10.55 -49.43
C MET A 273 14.06 9.84 -48.72
N PHE A 274 14.69 8.86 -49.37
CA PHE A 274 15.83 8.13 -48.82
C PHE A 274 17.05 9.05 -48.62
N ILE A 275 17.42 9.83 -49.64
CA ILE A 275 18.54 10.78 -49.55
C ILE A 275 18.27 11.83 -48.49
N PHE A 276 17.04 12.34 -48.41
CA PHE A 276 16.63 13.28 -47.38
C PHE A 276 16.78 12.67 -45.98
N LEU A 277 16.26 11.45 -45.76
CA LEU A 277 16.37 10.77 -44.48
C LEU A 277 17.83 10.50 -44.09
N GLU A 278 18.70 10.04 -45.00
CA GLU A 278 20.09 9.71 -44.67
C GLU A 278 20.98 10.95 -44.52
N THR A 279 20.79 11.97 -45.36
CA THR A 279 21.62 13.19 -45.38
C THR A 279 21.22 14.16 -44.28
N CYS A 280 19.92 14.41 -44.08
CA CYS A 280 19.47 15.37 -43.07
C CYS A 280 19.69 14.85 -41.64
N THR A 281 19.60 13.54 -41.41
CA THR A 281 19.74 12.99 -40.06
C THR A 281 21.18 12.75 -39.63
N ARG A 282 22.06 12.25 -40.50
CA ARG A 282 23.49 12.06 -40.16
C ARG A 282 24.24 13.36 -39.95
N MET A 283 23.84 14.43 -40.62
CA MET A 283 24.59 15.69 -40.63
C MET A 283 24.04 16.72 -39.65
N PHE A 284 22.75 16.68 -39.28
CA PHE A 284 22.14 17.73 -38.46
C PHE A 284 21.36 17.26 -37.23
N TRP A 285 20.90 16.00 -37.14
CA TRP A 285 19.88 15.62 -36.15
C TRP A 285 20.41 14.60 -35.13
N SER A 286 20.51 14.99 -33.86
CA SER A 286 20.63 14.04 -32.75
C SER A 286 19.22 13.57 -32.35
N ALA A 287 19.09 12.37 -31.76
CA ALA A 287 17.79 11.82 -31.36
C ALA A 287 16.98 12.73 -30.41
N GLU A 288 17.66 13.68 -29.74
CA GLU A 288 17.06 14.68 -28.85
C GLU A 288 16.59 15.94 -29.59
N SER A 289 17.30 16.42 -30.62
CA SER A 289 16.87 17.60 -31.40
C SER A 289 15.69 17.31 -32.33
N LEU A 290 15.52 16.04 -32.71
CA LEU A 290 14.38 15.50 -33.45
C LEU A 290 13.04 15.67 -32.73
N TYR A 291 13.03 15.50 -31.40
CA TYR A 291 11.80 15.49 -30.62
C TYR A 291 11.10 16.86 -30.55
N TYR A 292 11.84 17.97 -30.68
CA TYR A 292 11.29 19.33 -30.57
C TYR A 292 10.90 19.94 -31.92
N ASN A 293 11.05 19.22 -33.04
CA ASN A 293 10.79 19.75 -34.37
C ASN A 293 9.32 19.54 -34.79
N PRO A 294 8.56 20.59 -35.16
CA PRO A 294 7.17 20.47 -35.58
C PRO A 294 6.96 19.57 -36.81
N ALA A 295 7.93 19.50 -37.73
CA ALA A 295 7.84 18.61 -38.89
C ALA A 295 7.94 17.13 -38.49
N TRP A 296 8.74 16.81 -37.46
CA TRP A 296 8.84 15.45 -36.93
C TRP A 296 7.56 15.03 -36.21
N HIS A 297 6.93 15.93 -35.47
CA HIS A 297 5.62 15.66 -34.85
C HIS A 297 4.53 15.31 -35.88
N LEU A 298 4.56 15.92 -37.06
CA LEU A 298 3.63 15.58 -38.15
C LEU A 298 3.88 14.16 -38.68
N ILE A 299 5.15 13.78 -38.87
CA ILE A 299 5.54 12.41 -39.28
C ILE A 299 5.14 11.39 -38.21
N VAL A 300 5.41 11.69 -36.94
CA VAL A 300 5.01 10.86 -35.80
C VAL A 300 3.49 10.72 -35.73
N SER A 301 2.72 11.79 -35.92
CA SER A 301 1.26 11.75 -35.91
C SER A 301 0.68 10.90 -37.05
N VAL A 302 1.24 10.99 -38.25
CA VAL A 302 0.86 10.13 -39.39
C VAL A 302 1.19 8.67 -39.09
N TRP A 303 2.38 8.39 -38.56
CA TRP A 303 2.79 7.05 -38.15
C TRP A 303 1.86 6.49 -37.06
N GLU A 304 1.55 7.26 -36.03
CA GLU A 304 0.64 6.84 -34.96
C GLU A 304 -0.77 6.57 -35.49
N THR A 305 -1.27 7.37 -36.44
CA THR A 305 -2.58 7.13 -37.07
C THR A 305 -2.60 5.82 -37.87
N ILE A 306 -1.48 5.47 -38.51
CA ILE A 306 -1.34 4.25 -39.32
C ILE A 306 -1.16 3.01 -38.44
N VAL A 307 -0.32 3.09 -37.40
CA VAL A 307 0.03 1.95 -36.53
C VAL A 307 -1.01 1.74 -35.44
N TYR A 308 -1.68 2.81 -34.99
CA TYR A 308 -2.69 2.80 -33.95
C TYR A 308 -4.00 3.39 -34.51
N SER A 309 -4.74 2.58 -35.28
CA SER A 309 -6.13 2.91 -35.56
C SER A 309 -7.04 2.24 -34.51
N PRO A 310 -8.13 2.89 -34.06
CA PRO A 310 -9.08 2.31 -33.11
C PRO A 310 -9.68 0.95 -33.54
N LEU A 311 -9.52 0.58 -34.81
CA LEU A 311 -10.12 -0.62 -35.42
C LEU A 311 -9.10 -1.73 -35.73
N LEU A 312 -7.79 -1.42 -35.80
CA LEU A 312 -6.73 -2.36 -36.18
C LEU A 312 -5.47 -2.11 -35.35
N ASP A 313 -5.25 -2.96 -34.34
CA ASP A 313 -4.02 -2.99 -33.56
C ASP A 313 -2.94 -3.71 -34.40
N LEU A 314 -2.14 -2.96 -35.18
CA LEU A 314 -1.15 -3.54 -36.10
C LEU A 314 -0.09 -4.38 -35.35
N ASP A 315 0.19 -4.10 -34.07
CA ASP A 315 1.12 -4.92 -33.27
C ASP A 315 0.72 -6.40 -33.21
N ARG A 316 -0.59 -6.67 -33.23
CA ARG A 316 -1.13 -8.03 -33.19
C ARG A 316 -1.43 -8.61 -34.58
N TRP A 317 -1.76 -7.76 -35.54
CA TRP A 317 -2.28 -8.18 -36.86
C TRP A 317 -1.34 -7.94 -38.04
N ALA A 318 -0.21 -7.23 -37.87
CA ALA A 318 0.69 -6.88 -38.96
C ALA A 318 1.15 -8.10 -39.77
N ILE A 319 1.53 -9.20 -39.10
CA ILE A 319 1.98 -10.42 -39.77
C ILE A 319 0.86 -11.02 -40.63
N GLN A 320 -0.37 -11.06 -40.11
CA GLN A 320 -1.51 -11.61 -40.83
C GLN A 320 -1.86 -10.75 -42.05
N ILE A 321 -1.87 -9.43 -41.91
CA ILE A 321 -2.12 -8.49 -43.00
C ILE A 321 -1.04 -8.64 -44.09
N CYS A 322 0.23 -8.74 -43.72
CA CYS A 322 1.33 -8.98 -44.67
C CYS A 322 1.14 -10.28 -45.46
N ILE A 323 0.71 -11.36 -44.81
CA ILE A 323 0.43 -12.65 -45.48
C ILE A 323 -0.74 -12.52 -46.46
N PHE A 324 -1.84 -11.85 -46.06
CA PHE A 324 -2.98 -11.63 -46.95
C PHE A 324 -2.61 -10.79 -48.17
N ILE A 325 -1.81 -9.73 -48.00
CA ILE A 325 -1.35 -8.89 -49.12
C ILE A 325 -0.44 -9.70 -50.06
N ALA A 326 0.50 -10.49 -49.52
CA ALA A 326 1.36 -11.34 -50.33
C ALA A 326 0.55 -12.39 -51.12
N ALA A 327 -0.41 -13.05 -50.47
CA ALA A 327 -1.30 -14.00 -51.10
C ALA A 327 -2.16 -13.33 -52.20
N PHE A 328 -2.66 -12.10 -51.96
CA PHE A 328 -3.42 -11.34 -52.95
C PHE A 328 -2.57 -10.94 -54.16
N ILE A 329 -1.33 -10.49 -53.95
CA ILE A 329 -0.40 -10.16 -55.04
C ILE A 329 -0.05 -11.40 -55.86
N ILE A 330 0.21 -12.54 -55.21
CA ILE A 330 0.47 -13.81 -55.89
C ILE A 330 -0.77 -14.26 -56.66
N TYR A 331 -1.96 -14.21 -56.05
CA TYR A 331 -3.22 -14.52 -56.71
C TYR A 331 -3.44 -13.66 -57.94
N TRP A 332 -3.28 -12.33 -57.84
CA TRP A 332 -3.46 -11.42 -58.95
C TRP A 332 -2.42 -11.65 -60.06
N ARG A 333 -1.17 -11.96 -59.70
CA ARG A 333 -0.11 -12.27 -60.67
C ARG A 333 -0.33 -13.61 -61.36
N CYS A 334 -0.82 -14.63 -60.66
CA CYS A 334 -1.15 -15.95 -61.21
C CYS A 334 -2.41 -15.94 -62.10
N TYR A 335 -3.48 -15.26 -61.67
CA TYR A 335 -4.74 -15.19 -62.43
C TYR A 335 -4.69 -14.12 -63.54
N GLY A 336 -4.02 -12.99 -63.33
CA GLY A 336 -3.82 -11.94 -64.34
C GLY A 336 -2.90 -12.38 -65.49
N SER A 337 -1.90 -13.24 -65.21
CA SER A 337 -1.03 -13.81 -66.26
C SER A 337 -1.72 -14.87 -67.10
N ARG A 338 -2.73 -15.58 -66.57
CA ARG A 338 -3.53 -16.55 -67.35
C ARG A 338 -4.42 -15.87 -68.39
N ARG A 339 -4.96 -14.67 -68.12
CA ARG A 339 -5.75 -13.92 -69.12
C ARG A 339 -4.92 -13.39 -70.30
N LYS A 340 -3.61 -13.13 -70.12
CA LYS A 340 -2.73 -12.65 -71.21
C LYS A 340 -2.18 -13.74 -72.15
N ARG A 341 -2.39 -15.04 -71.87
CA ARG A 341 -2.00 -16.13 -72.77
C ARG A 341 -3.14 -16.74 -73.60
N SER A 342 -4.39 -16.31 -73.42
CA SER A 342 -5.56 -16.78 -74.19
C SER A 342 -5.99 -15.74 -75.25
N GLY A 343 -5.06 -15.37 -76.13
CA GLY A 343 -5.31 -14.37 -77.17
C GLY A 343 -4.32 -14.49 -78.33
N ARG A 344 -4.14 -15.71 -78.86
CA ARG A 344 -3.61 -15.91 -80.21
C ARG A 344 -4.72 -16.51 -81.07
N SER A 345 -5.18 -15.67 -81.97
CA SER A 345 -6.14 -15.91 -83.04
C SER A 345 -5.76 -17.14 -83.87
N LEU A 346 -6.67 -18.13 -83.90
CA LEU A 346 -6.74 -19.12 -84.96
C LEU A 346 -7.44 -18.46 -86.15
N LEU A 347 -6.66 -18.04 -87.16
CA LEU A 347 -7.17 -17.72 -88.49
C LEU A 347 -7.34 -19.04 -89.27
N PRO A 348 -8.52 -19.37 -89.83
CA PRO A 348 -8.65 -20.47 -90.76
C PRO A 348 -8.18 -20.02 -92.16
N LEU A 349 -7.17 -20.69 -92.70
CA LEU A 349 -6.77 -20.58 -94.10
C LEU A 349 -7.81 -21.30 -94.97
N TYR A 350 -8.45 -20.53 -95.85
CA TYR A 350 -9.38 -20.98 -96.87
C TYR A 350 -8.59 -21.56 -98.06
N THR A 351 -8.52 -22.88 -98.17
CA THR A 351 -7.96 -23.59 -99.34
C THR A 351 -9.05 -23.77 -100.39
N ARG A 352 -8.97 -23.00 -101.48
CA ARG A 352 -9.81 -23.17 -102.68
C ARG A 352 -9.06 -24.02 -103.70
N GLY A 353 -9.61 -25.19 -104.02
CA GLY A 353 -9.09 -26.08 -105.04
C GLY A 353 -9.15 -25.50 -106.45
N GLY A 354 -8.22 -25.94 -107.29
CA GLY A 354 -8.16 -25.68 -108.72
C GLY A 354 -7.27 -26.75 -109.38
N SER A 355 -7.91 -27.80 -109.86
CA SER A 355 -7.32 -28.93 -110.59
C SER A 355 -7.18 -28.61 -112.09
N ASN A 356 -6.25 -29.32 -112.74
CA ASN A 356 -6.07 -29.59 -114.18
C ASN A 356 -5.23 -28.62 -115.03
N ARG A 357 -3.97 -28.99 -115.32
CA ARG A 357 -3.61 -29.71 -116.57
C ARG A 357 -2.10 -30.08 -116.64
N PRO A 358 -1.74 -31.26 -117.20
CA PRO A 358 -0.36 -31.67 -117.49
C PRO A 358 0.00 -31.62 -119.00
N ARG A 359 1.31 -31.53 -119.30
CA ARG A 359 2.03 -32.00 -120.52
C ARG A 359 3.54 -31.73 -120.27
N SER A 360 4.43 -32.73 -120.19
CA SER A 360 5.05 -33.56 -121.27
C SER A 360 5.79 -32.67 -122.29
N ASP A 361 7.08 -32.82 -122.61
CA ASP A 361 8.05 -33.92 -122.52
C ASP A 361 9.44 -33.44 -122.05
#